data_AF-A0A316E5A0-F1
#
_entry.id   AF-A0A316E5A0-F1
#
_cell.length_a   1.000
_cell.length_b   1.000
_cell.length_c   1.000
_cell.angle_alpha   90.00
_cell.angle_beta   90.00
_cell.angle_gamma   90.00
#
_symmetry.space_group_name_H-M   'P 1'
#
loop_
_entity.id
_entity.type
_entity.pdbx_description
1 polymer ?
#
loop_
_entity_poly.entity_id
_entity_poly.type
_entity_poly.pdbx_seq_one_letter_code
_entity_poly.pdbx_strand_id
1 'polypeptide(L)'
;MRKTLAVLLLVGTGAIYAQSTKSKSIKVSMPSYAEISAPKDINTYMGAFANTEKSVLPFTEEEFQKSLNFEDFKPHMDDSTAPDLLFALNGISIDDLNLTISRSKANETYSIDILPKSSAKMGLLTMAKGESVHYYALPIIAKVNNEGKSIPVTIDFTFEEEEKYLIFNGDDQAKGSPYLVQEFLRSNLGDEYLTKTLAPTLYGLYDIRVNQEFEKFYYIKDKKTDGLEDETKENVLSLEKVAAELNTIEKMRAGKGQIQSFIDYWESNLAKYDLSNKSGKKVGWGILMNLYNLSLMTENYDAAQKYMDRMVELEEKKWITRAAKSAFEKKMKAYASNFDLATGERKYAAAYEVDPMLIRMENENAVKENDIKNAPGHVVLEDGSKMEGKLTMYFAKKEDGSDGNIMDISGDKTAKVVYVKYVNEKGKTKTKSLKCKDVQQVVVNDAIYEPVNPKRPLLDSSDGALTGIALNNTIYMKLIYKGAKIKVYEDLTGVGQYFFQILGEKKAERVNSEYFAGCSSLAQSIENGEFTESKEDQVKIAKAYDQGCK
;
A
#
# COMPACT_ATOMS: atom_id res chain seq x y z
N MET A 1 42.86 -39.25 65.32
CA MET A 1 41.49 -38.91 65.79
C MET A 1 40.63 -38.48 64.61
N ARG A 2 39.32 -38.72 64.73
CA ARG A 2 38.22 -38.44 63.79
C ARG A 2 38.06 -39.43 62.64
N LYS A 3 37.06 -40.30 62.79
CA LYS A 3 35.84 -40.27 61.98
C LYS A 3 34.75 -41.04 62.73
N THR A 4 33.76 -40.30 63.21
CA THR A 4 32.50 -40.86 63.67
C THR A 4 31.47 -40.59 62.60
N LEU A 5 30.85 -41.67 62.16
CA LEU A 5 29.68 -41.75 61.30
C LEU A 5 28.47 -41.19 62.05
N ALA A 6 27.73 -40.25 61.45
CA ALA A 6 26.33 -39.99 61.81
C ALA A 6 25.59 -39.31 60.65
N VAL A 7 24.73 -40.11 60.01
CA VAL A 7 23.34 -39.80 59.64
C VAL A 7 23.06 -38.46 58.95
N LEU A 8 22.71 -38.50 57.66
CA LEU A 8 21.58 -37.73 57.12
C LEU A 8 21.15 -38.26 55.73
N LEU A 9 19.85 -38.55 55.63
CA LEU A 9 19.03 -38.64 54.41
C LEU A 9 19.16 -39.90 53.53
N LEU A 10 18.59 -41.00 54.03
CA LEU A 10 17.89 -41.96 53.19
C LEU A 10 16.38 -41.68 53.30
N VAL A 11 15.73 -41.68 52.13
CA VAL A 11 14.26 -41.67 51.89
C VAL A 11 13.57 -40.31 51.98
N GLY A 12 13.44 -39.68 50.82
CA GLY A 12 12.67 -38.45 50.62
C GLY A 12 12.84 -37.82 49.22
N THR A 13 13.83 -38.25 48.44
CA THR A 13 13.85 -37.97 47.01
C THR A 13 12.93 -38.97 46.31
N GLY A 14 11.62 -38.82 46.50
CA GLY A 14 10.69 -39.25 45.48
C GLY A 14 11.17 -38.60 44.19
N ALA A 15 11.73 -39.40 43.30
CA ALA A 15 12.24 -38.94 42.03
C ALA A 15 11.18 -38.01 41.42
N ILE A 16 11.55 -36.74 41.23
CA ILE A 16 10.74 -35.74 40.54
C ILE A 16 10.70 -36.19 39.07
N TYR A 17 9.93 -37.25 38.81
CA TYR A 17 9.63 -37.69 37.46
C TYR A 17 8.76 -36.60 36.86
N ALA A 18 9.36 -35.83 35.96
CA ALA A 18 8.81 -34.61 35.40
C ALA A 18 7.52 -34.89 34.62
N GLN A 19 6.39 -34.41 35.11
CA GLN A 19 5.22 -34.19 34.26
C GLN A 19 5.56 -33.06 33.29
N SER A 20 5.24 -33.24 32.02
CA SER A 20 5.55 -32.28 30.97
C SER A 20 4.48 -32.30 29.89
N THR A 21 4.49 -31.30 29.02
CA THR A 21 3.67 -31.30 27.81
C THR A 21 4.56 -31.55 26.61
N LYS A 22 4.09 -32.36 25.67
CA LYS A 22 4.59 -32.34 24.29
C LYS A 22 3.58 -31.62 23.40
N SER A 23 4.02 -31.21 22.23
CA SER A 23 3.16 -30.57 21.23
C SER A 23 3.07 -31.39 19.97
N LYS A 24 1.94 -31.29 19.27
CA LYS A 24 1.79 -31.68 17.88
C LYS A 24 1.23 -30.50 17.10
N SER A 25 1.84 -30.22 15.95
CA SER A 25 1.23 -29.29 14.99
C SER A 25 0.13 -30.04 14.27
N ILE A 26 -1.09 -29.54 14.33
CA ILE A 26 -2.24 -30.06 13.59
C ILE A 26 -2.83 -28.94 12.75
N LYS A 27 -3.52 -29.30 11.67
CA LYS A 27 -4.22 -28.34 10.83
C LYS A 27 -5.59 -28.04 11.44
N VAL A 28 -5.90 -26.77 11.70
CA VAL A 28 -7.18 -26.34 12.27
C VAL A 28 -7.78 -25.20 11.48
N SER A 29 -9.09 -25.12 11.53
CA SER A 29 -9.87 -24.02 10.98
C SER A 29 -9.90 -22.87 11.99
N MET A 30 -9.43 -21.69 11.59
CA MET A 30 -9.45 -20.47 12.40
C MET A 30 -10.22 -19.36 11.69
N PRO A 31 -11.07 -18.59 12.40
CA PRO A 31 -11.73 -17.44 11.79
C PRO A 31 -10.70 -16.35 11.51
N SER A 32 -10.88 -15.69 10.35
CA SER A 32 -10.10 -14.56 9.88
C SER A 32 -11.08 -13.46 9.47
N TYR A 33 -10.75 -12.22 9.83
CA TYR A 33 -11.62 -11.08 9.56
C TYR A 33 -10.89 -10.06 8.71
N ALA A 34 -11.65 -9.42 7.82
CA ALA A 34 -11.17 -8.37 6.94
C ALA A 34 -10.54 -7.23 7.74
N GLU A 35 -9.40 -6.72 7.29
CA GLU A 35 -8.83 -5.49 7.83
C GLU A 35 -9.73 -4.28 7.53
N ILE A 36 -10.43 -4.30 6.41
CA ILE A 36 -11.30 -3.24 5.92
C ILE A 36 -12.76 -3.70 5.97
N SER A 37 -13.57 -3.04 6.82
CA SER A 37 -14.99 -3.37 6.95
C SER A 37 -15.74 -3.05 5.66
N ALA A 38 -16.51 -4.01 5.16
CA ALA A 38 -17.30 -3.83 3.95
C ALA A 38 -18.55 -2.97 4.19
N PRO A 39 -18.96 -2.13 3.23
CA PRO A 39 -20.30 -1.56 3.18
C PRO A 39 -21.38 -2.63 2.99
N LYS A 40 -22.60 -2.32 3.43
CA LYS A 40 -23.71 -3.29 3.50
C LYS A 40 -24.20 -3.78 2.13
N ASP A 41 -24.02 -2.98 1.08
CA ASP A 41 -24.56 -3.19 -0.26
C ASP A 41 -23.53 -3.77 -1.25
N ILE A 42 -22.36 -4.18 -0.74
CA ILE A 42 -21.31 -4.86 -1.50
C ILE A 42 -21.48 -6.36 -1.34
N ASN A 43 -21.83 -7.05 -2.42
CA ASN A 43 -22.16 -8.47 -2.40
C ASN A 43 -21.39 -9.30 -3.43
N THR A 44 -20.95 -8.68 -4.52
CA THR A 44 -20.30 -9.37 -5.64
C THR A 44 -18.87 -8.91 -5.85
N TYR A 45 -18.01 -9.80 -6.33
CA TYR A 45 -16.62 -9.47 -6.66
C TYR A 45 -16.21 -9.99 -8.04
N MET A 46 -15.22 -9.34 -8.66
CA MET A 46 -14.55 -9.81 -9.86
C MET A 46 -13.06 -9.43 -9.84
N GLY A 47 -12.20 -10.29 -10.37
CA GLY A 47 -10.84 -9.93 -10.73
C GLY A 47 -10.76 -9.59 -12.21
N ALA A 48 -10.00 -8.57 -12.58
CA ALA A 48 -9.75 -8.23 -13.99
C ALA A 48 -8.34 -7.69 -14.18
N PHE A 49 -7.90 -7.65 -15.44
CA PHE A 49 -6.67 -6.94 -15.78
C PHE A 49 -6.97 -5.49 -16.16
N ALA A 50 -6.17 -4.57 -15.63
CA ALA A 50 -6.19 -3.18 -16.05
C ALA A 50 -5.47 -3.08 -17.40
N ASN A 51 -6.18 -2.63 -18.45
CA ASN A 51 -5.59 -2.40 -19.77
C ASN A 51 -4.61 -1.23 -19.72
N THR A 52 -3.31 -1.52 -19.65
CA THR A 52 -2.27 -0.52 -19.94
C THR A 52 -1.34 -1.04 -21.01
N GLU A 53 -1.07 -0.20 -22.01
CA GLU A 53 -0.17 -0.53 -23.12
C GLU A 53 1.17 -1.05 -22.59
N LYS A 54 1.59 -2.24 -23.05
CA LYS A 54 2.90 -2.87 -22.77
C LYS A 54 3.15 -3.39 -21.34
N SER A 55 2.18 -3.28 -20.43
CA SER A 55 2.28 -3.97 -19.13
C SER A 55 1.98 -5.45 -19.27
N VAL A 56 2.70 -6.26 -18.51
CA VAL A 56 2.64 -7.72 -18.60
C VAL A 56 2.52 -8.34 -17.22
N LEU A 57 1.68 -9.37 -17.13
CA LEU A 57 1.49 -10.21 -15.95
C LEU A 57 1.97 -11.64 -16.24
N PRO A 58 2.43 -12.40 -15.22
CA PRO A 58 2.96 -13.75 -15.42
C PRO A 58 1.88 -14.82 -15.62
N PHE A 59 0.61 -14.46 -15.46
CA PHE A 59 -0.56 -15.32 -15.55
C PHE A 59 -1.65 -14.64 -16.40
N THR A 60 -2.66 -15.42 -16.77
CA THR A 60 -3.83 -14.99 -17.52
C THR A 60 -4.89 -14.39 -16.59
N GLU A 61 -5.80 -13.61 -17.16
CA GLU A 61 -6.93 -13.03 -16.41
C GLU A 61 -7.85 -14.13 -15.86
N GLU A 62 -8.06 -15.20 -16.62
CA GLU A 62 -8.83 -16.37 -16.19
C GLU A 62 -8.19 -17.08 -14.98
N GLU A 63 -6.86 -17.24 -14.98
CA GLU A 63 -6.14 -17.77 -13.81
C GLU A 63 -6.30 -16.87 -12.59
N PHE A 64 -6.22 -15.56 -12.78
CA PHE A 64 -6.43 -14.60 -11.70
C PHE A 64 -7.85 -14.69 -11.14
N GLN A 65 -8.88 -14.64 -11.99
CA GLN A 65 -10.28 -14.79 -11.59
C GLN A 65 -10.53 -16.10 -10.83
N LYS A 66 -10.03 -17.23 -11.35
CA LYS A 66 -10.16 -18.54 -10.71
C LYS A 66 -9.42 -18.64 -9.37
N SER A 67 -8.34 -17.86 -9.18
CA SER A 67 -7.60 -17.83 -7.93
C SER A 67 -8.36 -17.12 -6.79
N LEU A 68 -9.34 -16.27 -7.13
CA LEU A 68 -10.16 -15.54 -6.18
C LEU A 68 -11.39 -16.37 -5.77
N ASN A 69 -11.50 -16.62 -4.46
CA ASN A 69 -12.57 -17.39 -3.84
C ASN A 69 -12.90 -16.78 -2.48
N PHE A 70 -13.60 -15.64 -2.52
CA PHE A 70 -14.08 -14.95 -1.31
C PHE A 70 -15.24 -15.74 -0.69
N GLU A 71 -15.28 -15.80 0.65
CA GLU A 71 -16.39 -16.43 1.37
C GLU A 71 -17.53 -15.46 1.66
N ASP A 72 -17.19 -14.19 1.93
CA ASP A 72 -18.15 -13.17 2.32
C ASP A 72 -18.85 -12.50 1.11
N PHE A 73 -18.27 -12.66 -0.08
CA PHE A 73 -18.79 -12.13 -1.34
C PHE A 73 -19.02 -13.24 -2.36
N LYS A 74 -19.95 -13.01 -3.28
CA LYS A 74 -20.24 -13.92 -4.38
C LYS A 74 -19.43 -13.55 -5.62
N PRO A 75 -18.95 -14.53 -6.41
CA PRO A 75 -18.41 -14.23 -7.72
C PRO A 75 -19.46 -13.49 -8.57
N HIS A 76 -19.03 -12.44 -9.24
CA HIS A 76 -19.84 -11.78 -10.25
C HIS A 76 -19.90 -12.64 -11.51
N MET A 77 -21.11 -12.86 -12.05
CA MET A 77 -21.35 -13.82 -13.13
C MET A 77 -22.08 -13.19 -14.34
N ASP A 78 -22.35 -11.88 -14.29
CA ASP A 78 -23.18 -11.18 -15.28
C ASP A 78 -22.33 -10.23 -16.11
N ASP A 79 -22.19 -10.49 -17.41
CA ASP A 79 -21.41 -9.62 -18.29
C ASP A 79 -22.09 -8.26 -18.58
N SER A 80 -23.35 -8.07 -18.15
CA SER A 80 -24.14 -6.85 -18.42
C SER A 80 -24.14 -5.82 -17.30
N THR A 81 -23.67 -6.18 -16.10
CA THR A 81 -23.58 -5.28 -14.95
C THR A 81 -22.17 -5.21 -14.41
N ALA A 82 -21.85 -4.15 -13.66
CA ALA A 82 -20.54 -4.06 -13.00
C ALA A 82 -20.57 -4.86 -11.69
N PRO A 83 -19.46 -5.48 -11.28
CA PRO A 83 -19.36 -6.07 -9.94
C PRO A 83 -19.40 -4.98 -8.86
N ASP A 84 -19.83 -5.35 -7.66
CA ASP A 84 -19.78 -4.42 -6.53
C ASP A 84 -18.35 -4.12 -6.12
N LEU A 85 -17.46 -5.12 -6.17
CA LEU A 85 -16.01 -4.99 -6.01
C LEU A 85 -15.28 -5.48 -7.26
N LEU A 86 -14.46 -4.61 -7.84
CA LEU A 86 -13.53 -4.98 -8.90
C LEU A 86 -12.09 -4.90 -8.39
N PHE A 87 -11.34 -5.99 -8.52
CA PHE A 87 -9.91 -6.06 -8.28
C PHE A 87 -9.18 -6.00 -9.62
N ALA A 88 -8.79 -4.79 -10.05
CA ALA A 88 -8.10 -4.55 -11.30
C ALA A 88 -6.58 -4.62 -11.11
N LEU A 89 -5.94 -5.61 -11.72
CA LEU A 89 -4.51 -5.85 -11.62
C LEU A 89 -3.77 -5.33 -12.85
N ASN A 90 -2.71 -4.57 -12.63
CA ASN A 90 -1.77 -4.12 -13.64
C ASN A 90 -0.40 -4.76 -13.45
N GLY A 91 0.21 -5.16 -14.56
CA GLY A 91 1.55 -5.71 -14.64
C GLY A 91 2.66 -4.65 -14.59
N ILE A 92 3.86 -5.09 -14.99
CA ILE A 92 5.01 -4.20 -15.21
C ILE A 92 5.44 -4.25 -16.68
N SER A 93 6.26 -3.30 -17.08
CA SER A 93 6.82 -3.20 -18.44
C SER A 93 8.33 -3.43 -18.45
N ILE A 94 8.92 -3.41 -19.64
CA ILE A 94 10.38 -3.49 -19.78
C ILE A 94 11.10 -2.29 -19.15
N ASP A 95 10.42 -1.14 -19.05
CA ASP A 95 10.99 0.08 -18.46
C ASP A 95 11.13 -0.03 -16.93
N ASP A 96 10.51 -1.03 -16.31
CA ASP A 96 10.65 -1.33 -14.88
C ASP A 96 11.87 -2.21 -14.56
N LEU A 97 12.60 -2.65 -15.58
CA LEU A 97 13.69 -3.63 -15.45
C LEU A 97 15.04 -3.04 -15.90
N ASN A 98 16.10 -3.53 -15.28
CA ASN A 98 17.48 -3.34 -15.73
C ASN A 98 17.94 -4.65 -16.40
N LEU A 99 18.41 -4.54 -17.64
CA LEU A 99 18.76 -5.69 -18.48
C LEU A 99 20.24 -5.63 -18.84
N THR A 100 20.92 -6.77 -18.75
CA THR A 100 22.24 -6.97 -19.37
C THR A 100 22.15 -8.14 -20.33
N ILE A 101 22.33 -7.87 -21.62
CA ILE A 101 22.21 -8.87 -22.68
C ILE A 101 23.61 -9.31 -23.10
N SER A 102 23.87 -10.61 -22.99
CA SER A 102 25.09 -11.26 -23.47
C SER A 102 24.77 -12.17 -24.65
N ARG A 103 25.65 -12.19 -25.66
CA ARG A 103 25.51 -13.03 -26.85
C ARG A 103 26.72 -13.93 -27.02
N SER A 104 26.51 -15.24 -27.12
CA SER A 104 27.54 -16.21 -27.47
C SER A 104 27.36 -16.69 -28.90
N LYS A 105 28.25 -16.27 -29.80
CA LYS A 105 28.26 -16.76 -31.19
C LYS A 105 28.70 -18.22 -31.30
N ALA A 106 29.59 -18.68 -30.41
CA ALA A 106 30.10 -20.04 -30.42
C ALA A 106 29.03 -21.08 -30.04
N ASN A 107 28.12 -20.68 -29.14
CA ASN A 107 27.04 -21.55 -28.64
C ASN A 107 25.66 -21.13 -29.17
N GLU A 108 25.60 -20.19 -30.13
CA GLU A 108 24.37 -19.65 -30.72
C GLU A 108 23.25 -19.32 -29.72
N THR A 109 23.64 -18.67 -28.62
CA THR A 109 22.77 -18.41 -27.46
C THR A 109 22.85 -16.97 -27.00
N TYR A 110 21.74 -16.51 -26.44
CA TYR A 110 21.63 -15.30 -25.66
C TYR A 110 21.48 -15.64 -24.18
N SER A 111 21.99 -14.76 -23.33
CA SER A 111 21.80 -14.80 -21.89
C SER A 111 21.46 -13.40 -21.42
N ILE A 112 20.32 -13.24 -20.76
CA ILE A 112 19.86 -11.94 -20.25
C ILE A 112 19.78 -11.99 -18.72
N ASP A 113 20.60 -11.16 -18.08
CA ASP A 113 20.50 -10.91 -16.65
C ASP A 113 19.55 -9.76 -16.39
N ILE A 114 18.51 -10.03 -15.57
CA ILE A 114 17.41 -9.11 -15.30
C ILE A 114 17.37 -8.77 -13.80
N LEU A 115 17.36 -7.48 -13.48
CA LEU A 115 17.10 -6.97 -12.14
C LEU A 115 15.91 -6.00 -12.16
N PRO A 116 14.92 -6.15 -11.27
CA PRO A 116 13.87 -5.15 -11.14
C PRO A 116 14.45 -3.83 -10.60
N LYS A 117 13.97 -2.70 -11.13
CA LYS A 117 14.25 -1.38 -10.55
C LYS A 117 13.56 -1.26 -9.19
N SER A 118 14.04 -0.35 -8.35
CA SER A 118 13.40 -0.08 -7.04
C SER A 118 11.96 0.41 -7.15
N SER A 119 11.57 0.97 -8.30
CA SER A 119 10.20 1.41 -8.59
C SER A 119 9.29 0.30 -9.15
N ALA A 120 9.84 -0.87 -9.52
CA ALA A 120 9.09 -1.93 -10.17
C ALA A 120 8.01 -2.50 -9.24
N LYS A 121 6.75 -2.36 -9.63
CA LYS A 121 5.60 -2.80 -8.84
C LYS A 121 4.44 -3.15 -9.75
N MET A 122 3.78 -4.28 -9.47
CA MET A 122 2.44 -4.51 -9.99
C MET A 122 1.46 -3.61 -9.24
N GLY A 123 0.45 -3.09 -9.93
CA GLY A 123 -0.58 -2.26 -9.33
C GLY A 123 -1.86 -3.06 -9.13
N LEU A 124 -2.47 -3.00 -7.96
CA LEU A 124 -3.77 -3.60 -7.69
C LEU A 124 -4.74 -2.49 -7.27
N LEU A 125 -5.60 -2.09 -8.19
CA LEU A 125 -6.67 -1.12 -7.94
C LEU A 125 -7.92 -1.88 -7.47
N THR A 126 -8.47 -1.48 -6.33
CA THR A 126 -9.80 -1.92 -5.92
C THR A 126 -10.80 -0.82 -6.24
N MET A 127 -11.87 -1.19 -6.94
CA MET A 127 -13.01 -0.31 -7.21
C MET A 127 -14.24 -0.85 -6.50
N ALA A 128 -15.00 0.04 -5.85
CA ALA A 128 -16.28 -0.28 -5.24
C ALA A 128 -17.39 0.47 -5.98
N LYS A 129 -18.40 -0.26 -6.50
CA LYS A 129 -19.49 0.30 -7.31
C LYS A 129 -19.02 1.18 -8.48
N GLY A 130 -17.86 0.84 -9.06
CA GLY A 130 -17.24 1.59 -10.16
C GLY A 130 -16.36 2.77 -9.74
N GLU A 131 -16.23 3.08 -8.46
CA GLU A 131 -15.35 4.13 -7.95
C GLU A 131 -14.05 3.54 -7.40
N SER A 132 -12.91 4.15 -7.75
CA SER A 132 -11.59 3.75 -7.23
C SER A 132 -11.49 4.06 -5.73
N VAL A 133 -11.29 3.02 -4.91
CA VAL A 133 -11.26 3.17 -3.44
C VAL A 133 -9.90 2.86 -2.84
N HIS A 134 -9.17 1.84 -3.32
CA HIS A 134 -7.86 1.51 -2.77
C HIS A 134 -6.84 1.16 -3.86
N TYR A 135 -5.58 1.49 -3.64
CA TYR A 135 -4.49 1.11 -4.54
C TYR A 135 -3.35 0.43 -3.79
N TYR A 136 -3.12 -0.85 -4.10
CA TYR A 136 -2.03 -1.62 -3.52
C TYR A 136 -0.89 -1.76 -4.52
N ALA A 137 0.28 -1.23 -4.14
CA ALA A 137 1.53 -1.48 -4.84
C ALA A 137 2.12 -2.83 -4.39
N LEU A 138 2.25 -3.76 -5.32
CA LEU A 138 2.86 -5.07 -5.12
C LEU A 138 4.31 -5.02 -5.63
N PRO A 139 5.30 -4.74 -4.76
CA PRO A 139 6.68 -4.54 -5.20
C PRO A 139 7.26 -5.81 -5.80
N ILE A 140 7.97 -5.66 -6.92
CA ILE A 140 8.75 -6.75 -7.53
C ILE A 140 10.15 -6.71 -6.93
N ILE A 141 10.33 -7.49 -5.86
CA ILE A 141 11.57 -7.51 -5.09
C ILE A 141 12.58 -8.44 -5.77
N ALA A 142 13.82 -7.97 -5.92
CA ALA A 142 14.93 -8.81 -6.37
C ALA A 142 15.26 -9.88 -5.33
N LYS A 143 15.53 -11.11 -5.77
CA LYS A 143 16.09 -12.14 -4.89
C LYS A 143 17.46 -11.66 -4.37
N VAL A 144 17.75 -11.88 -3.10
CA VAL A 144 19.03 -11.51 -2.48
C VAL A 144 19.77 -12.75 -2.00
N ASN A 145 21.10 -12.74 -2.08
CA ASN A 145 21.93 -13.79 -1.49
C ASN A 145 22.01 -13.64 0.04
N ASN A 146 22.71 -14.56 0.71
CA ASN A 146 22.92 -14.53 2.17
C ASN A 146 23.63 -13.26 2.67
N GLU A 147 24.27 -12.49 1.79
CA GLU A 147 24.96 -11.23 2.10
C GLU A 147 24.08 -10.00 1.80
N GLY A 148 22.83 -10.19 1.35
CA GLY A 148 21.91 -9.11 1.02
C GLY A 148 22.13 -8.49 -0.36
N LYS A 149 23.00 -9.06 -1.20
CA LYS A 149 23.24 -8.58 -2.57
C LYS A 149 22.18 -9.12 -3.52
N SER A 150 21.59 -8.24 -4.34
CA SER A 150 20.64 -8.62 -5.38
C SER A 150 21.25 -9.59 -6.38
N ILE A 151 20.51 -10.66 -6.67
CA ILE A 151 20.84 -11.69 -7.64
C ILE A 151 19.97 -11.46 -8.88
N PRO A 152 20.56 -11.31 -10.08
CA PRO A 152 19.77 -11.22 -11.30
C PRO A 152 19.04 -12.53 -11.57
N VAL A 153 17.88 -12.44 -12.21
CA VAL A 153 17.25 -13.59 -12.86
C VAL A 153 17.86 -13.69 -14.25
N THR A 154 18.53 -14.82 -14.53
CA THR A 154 19.14 -15.09 -15.83
C THR A 154 18.17 -15.90 -16.69
N ILE A 155 17.91 -15.43 -17.91
CA ILE A 155 17.11 -16.13 -18.93
C ILE A 155 18.01 -16.41 -20.13
N ASP A 156 18.18 -17.69 -20.43
CA ASP A 156 18.96 -18.17 -21.57
C ASP A 156 18.03 -18.68 -22.68
N PHE A 157 18.34 -18.35 -23.93
CA PHE A 157 17.58 -18.81 -25.10
C PHE A 157 18.46 -18.85 -26.34
N THR A 158 18.03 -19.58 -27.38
CA THR A 158 18.79 -19.74 -28.62
C THR A 158 18.58 -18.58 -29.58
N PHE A 159 19.42 -18.47 -30.62
CA PHE A 159 19.21 -17.49 -31.70
C PHE A 159 17.87 -17.68 -32.44
N GLU A 160 17.32 -18.90 -32.47
CA GLU A 160 16.03 -19.17 -33.12
C GLU A 160 14.85 -18.54 -32.34
N GLU A 161 15.00 -18.34 -31.04
CA GLU A 161 13.98 -17.73 -30.18
C GLU A 161 14.15 -16.22 -30.04
N GLU A 162 15.10 -15.62 -30.76
CA GLU A 162 15.51 -14.23 -30.55
C GLU A 162 14.35 -13.23 -30.65
N GLU A 163 13.53 -13.30 -31.69
CA GLU A 163 12.39 -12.40 -31.91
C GLU A 163 11.30 -12.54 -30.84
N LYS A 164 11.28 -13.66 -30.11
CA LYS A 164 10.35 -13.90 -29.01
C LYS A 164 10.75 -13.08 -27.80
N TYR A 165 12.03 -12.99 -27.48
CA TYR A 165 12.55 -12.36 -26.26
C TYR A 165 13.06 -10.93 -26.48
N LEU A 166 13.46 -10.59 -27.71
CA LEU A 166 14.11 -9.32 -28.04
C LEU A 166 13.42 -8.61 -29.21
N ILE A 167 13.41 -7.28 -29.14
CA ILE A 167 12.92 -6.38 -30.18
C ILE A 167 14.10 -5.50 -30.60
N PHE A 168 14.48 -5.53 -31.88
CA PHE A 168 15.59 -4.73 -32.41
C PHE A 168 15.09 -3.45 -33.08
N ASN A 169 15.71 -2.32 -32.71
CA ASN A 169 15.49 -1.02 -33.37
C ASN A 169 16.71 -0.64 -34.23
N GLY A 170 17.15 -1.57 -35.09
CA GLY A 170 18.39 -1.48 -35.87
C GLY A 170 19.49 -2.40 -35.34
N ASP A 171 20.67 -2.36 -35.98
CA ASP A 171 21.70 -3.41 -35.85
C ASP A 171 22.35 -3.54 -34.46
N ASP A 172 22.25 -2.53 -33.59
CA ASP A 172 23.00 -2.48 -32.31
C ASP A 172 22.14 -2.20 -31.05
N GLN A 173 20.80 -2.11 -31.17
CA GLN A 173 19.93 -1.84 -30.01
C GLN A 173 18.78 -2.84 -29.90
N ALA A 174 18.98 -3.84 -29.02
CA ALA A 174 17.94 -4.77 -28.60
C ALA A 174 17.25 -4.27 -27.33
N LYS A 175 15.92 -4.36 -27.29
CA LYS A 175 15.09 -4.20 -26.08
C LYS A 175 14.43 -5.53 -25.74
N GLY A 176 14.16 -5.76 -24.46
CA GLY A 176 13.36 -6.93 -24.09
C GLY A 176 11.92 -6.82 -24.60
N SER A 177 11.37 -7.94 -25.03
CA SER A 177 9.97 -8.05 -25.45
C SER A 177 9.02 -8.15 -24.25
N PRO A 178 7.70 -7.96 -24.45
CA PRO A 178 6.70 -8.29 -23.43
C PRO A 178 6.81 -9.74 -22.93
N TYR A 179 7.15 -10.68 -23.82
CA TYR A 179 7.34 -12.08 -23.45
C TYR A 179 8.52 -12.28 -22.48
N LEU A 180 9.64 -11.56 -22.67
CA LEU A 180 10.76 -11.59 -21.73
C LEU A 180 10.33 -11.11 -20.33
N VAL A 181 9.53 -10.04 -20.25
CA VAL A 181 8.99 -9.54 -18.98
C VAL A 181 8.10 -10.59 -18.31
N GLN A 182 7.27 -11.30 -19.09
CA GLN A 182 6.43 -12.38 -18.59
C GLN A 182 7.25 -13.51 -17.96
N GLU A 183 8.26 -14.00 -18.66
CA GLU A 183 9.12 -15.10 -18.19
C GLU A 183 9.95 -14.69 -16.99
N PHE A 184 10.42 -13.44 -16.95
CA PHE A 184 11.05 -12.86 -15.76
C PHE A 184 10.10 -12.91 -14.56
N LEU A 185 8.86 -12.43 -14.72
CA LEU A 185 7.88 -12.41 -13.63
C LEU A 185 7.56 -13.83 -13.13
N ARG A 186 7.37 -14.80 -14.04
CA ARG A 186 7.16 -16.21 -13.69
C ARG A 186 8.33 -16.76 -12.86
N SER A 187 9.56 -16.53 -13.32
CA SER A 187 10.78 -16.99 -12.63
C SER A 187 11.02 -16.28 -11.29
N ASN A 188 10.69 -14.99 -11.21
CA ASN A 188 10.94 -14.19 -10.01
C ASN A 188 9.89 -14.44 -8.92
N LEU A 189 8.61 -14.47 -9.29
CA LEU A 189 7.48 -14.60 -8.36
C LEU A 189 7.13 -16.07 -8.05
N GLY A 190 7.36 -16.97 -9.00
CA GLY A 190 7.01 -18.39 -8.89
C GLY A 190 5.56 -18.69 -9.27
N ASP A 191 5.31 -19.94 -9.68
CA ASP A 191 4.03 -20.41 -10.24
C ASP A 191 2.85 -20.27 -9.28
N GLU A 192 3.10 -20.34 -7.97
CA GLU A 192 2.07 -20.29 -6.94
C GLU A 192 1.81 -18.87 -6.41
N TYR A 193 2.36 -17.82 -7.02
CA TYR A 193 2.22 -16.45 -6.54
C TYR A 193 0.76 -16.01 -6.38
N LEU A 194 -0.10 -16.36 -7.34
CA LEU A 194 -1.54 -16.06 -7.27
C LEU A 194 -2.18 -16.66 -6.01
N THR A 195 -1.99 -17.96 -5.79
CA THR A 195 -2.70 -18.75 -4.78
C THR A 195 -2.09 -18.64 -3.38
N LYS A 196 -0.77 -18.40 -3.28
CA LYS A 196 -0.05 -18.33 -2.00
C LYS A 196 0.27 -16.92 -1.53
N THR A 197 0.22 -15.91 -2.40
CA THR A 197 0.59 -14.53 -2.06
C THR A 197 -0.52 -13.55 -2.38
N LEU A 198 -0.93 -13.42 -3.65
CA LEU A 198 -1.85 -12.35 -4.07
C LEU A 198 -3.26 -12.55 -3.50
N ALA A 199 -3.90 -13.69 -3.77
CA ALA A 199 -5.26 -13.95 -3.30
C ALA A 199 -5.35 -13.96 -1.76
N PRO A 200 -4.42 -14.59 -1.00
CA PRO A 200 -4.39 -14.48 0.46
C PRO A 200 -4.28 -13.05 0.99
N THR A 201 -3.52 -12.17 0.30
CA THR A 201 -3.43 -10.75 0.67
C THR A 201 -4.78 -10.07 0.53
N LEU A 202 -5.48 -10.31 -0.60
CA LEU A 202 -6.82 -9.79 -0.83
C LEU A 202 -7.84 -10.30 0.21
N TYR A 203 -7.74 -11.57 0.60
CA TYR A 203 -8.60 -12.12 1.64
C TYR A 203 -8.38 -11.47 3.00
N GLY A 204 -7.13 -11.24 3.39
CA GLY A 204 -6.84 -10.52 4.63
C GLY A 204 -7.43 -9.10 4.66
N LEU A 205 -7.45 -8.42 3.51
CA LEU A 205 -7.96 -7.07 3.41
C LEU A 205 -9.49 -7.00 3.45
N TYR A 206 -10.18 -7.87 2.71
CA TYR A 206 -11.61 -7.69 2.44
C TYR A 206 -12.50 -8.84 2.92
N ASP A 207 -11.97 -10.05 3.12
CA ASP A 207 -12.80 -11.24 3.33
C ASP A 207 -12.97 -11.58 4.82
N ILE A 208 -14.18 -11.98 5.18
CA ILE A 208 -14.43 -12.65 6.47
C ILE A 208 -14.55 -14.13 6.17
N ARG A 209 -13.54 -14.90 6.58
CA ARG A 209 -13.39 -16.28 6.13
C ARG A 209 -12.79 -17.20 7.17
N VAL A 210 -12.69 -18.48 6.83
CA VAL A 210 -11.91 -19.45 7.60
C VAL A 210 -10.57 -19.70 6.94
N ASN A 211 -9.51 -19.55 7.72
CA ASN A 211 -8.17 -19.96 7.34
C ASN A 211 -7.84 -21.35 7.88
N GLN A 212 -7.12 -22.11 7.08
CA GLN A 212 -6.53 -23.37 7.51
C GLN A 212 -5.12 -23.11 8.06
N GLU A 213 -5.00 -23.10 9.39
CA GLU A 213 -3.76 -22.74 10.09
C GLU A 213 -3.14 -24.00 10.72
N PHE A 214 -1.80 -24.10 10.67
CA PHE A 214 -1.08 -25.12 11.42
C PHE A 214 -0.80 -24.63 12.84
N GLU A 215 -1.56 -25.13 13.80
CA GLU A 215 -1.47 -24.71 15.19
C GLU A 215 -0.87 -25.80 16.09
N LYS A 216 -0.15 -25.37 17.11
CA LYS A 216 0.43 -26.28 18.10
C LYS A 216 -0.58 -26.57 19.19
N PHE A 217 -1.03 -27.82 19.26
CA PHE A 217 -1.80 -28.35 20.38
C PHE A 217 -0.93 -29.24 21.26
N TYR A 218 -1.19 -29.21 22.55
CA TYR A 218 -0.39 -29.87 23.58
C TYR A 218 -1.09 -31.11 24.11
N TYR A 219 -0.32 -32.14 24.42
CA TYR A 219 -0.78 -33.35 25.10
C TYR A 219 0.11 -33.64 26.32
N ILE A 220 -0.48 -34.30 27.31
CA ILE A 220 0.11 -34.43 28.64
C ILE A 220 0.99 -35.67 28.67
N LYS A 221 2.28 -35.49 28.95
CA LYS A 221 3.18 -36.59 29.24
C LYS A 221 3.35 -36.73 30.75
N ASP A 222 2.65 -37.70 31.30
CA ASP A 222 2.79 -38.13 32.69
C ASP A 222 3.23 -39.58 32.77
N LYS A 223 4.31 -39.84 33.52
CA LYS A 223 4.82 -41.19 33.76
C LYS A 223 4.12 -41.90 34.93
N LYS A 224 3.27 -41.20 35.69
CA LYS A 224 2.55 -41.73 36.85
C LYS A 224 1.13 -42.20 36.51
N THR A 225 0.58 -41.71 35.41
CA THR A 225 -0.79 -42.00 34.99
C THR A 225 -0.72 -42.77 33.68
N ASP A 226 -0.78 -44.10 33.76
CA ASP A 226 -0.76 -44.97 32.60
C ASP A 226 -1.91 -44.62 31.64
N GLY A 227 -1.60 -44.47 30.35
CA GLY A 227 -2.57 -44.15 29.29
C GLY A 227 -2.86 -42.66 29.07
N LEU A 228 -2.47 -41.75 29.97
CA LEU A 228 -2.82 -40.32 29.85
C LEU A 228 -2.15 -39.63 28.64
N GLU A 229 -0.92 -40.02 28.29
CA GLU A 229 -0.23 -39.48 27.10
C GLU A 229 -0.97 -39.87 25.81
N ASP A 230 -1.47 -41.11 25.73
CA ASP A 230 -2.17 -41.60 24.54
C ASP A 230 -3.58 -41.02 24.46
N GLU A 231 -4.32 -40.97 25.56
CA GLU A 231 -5.67 -40.38 25.65
C GLU A 231 -5.66 -38.90 25.22
N THR A 232 -4.79 -38.08 25.83
CA THR A 232 -4.75 -36.64 25.53
C THR A 232 -4.26 -36.37 24.12
N LYS A 233 -3.38 -37.22 23.59
CA LYS A 233 -2.92 -37.14 22.21
C LYS A 233 -4.02 -37.53 21.22
N GLU A 234 -4.81 -38.56 21.53
CA GLU A 234 -5.97 -38.96 20.72
C GLU A 234 -7.04 -37.86 20.68
N ASN A 235 -7.26 -37.16 21.80
CA ASN A 235 -8.13 -35.98 21.85
C ASN A 235 -7.64 -34.88 20.87
N VAL A 236 -6.34 -34.57 20.86
CA VAL A 236 -5.75 -33.62 19.90
C VAL A 236 -5.94 -34.08 18.44
N LEU A 237 -5.75 -35.37 18.14
CA LEU A 237 -5.93 -35.88 16.78
C LEU A 237 -7.40 -35.91 16.34
N SER A 238 -8.32 -36.07 17.29
CA SER A 238 -9.76 -36.02 17.03
C SER A 238 -10.21 -34.59 16.71
N LEU A 239 -9.61 -33.59 17.35
CA LEU A 239 -9.86 -32.18 17.04
C LEU A 239 -9.49 -31.86 15.58
N GLU A 240 -8.36 -32.36 15.07
CA GLU A 240 -7.95 -32.14 13.67
C GLU A 240 -9.01 -32.63 12.68
N LYS A 241 -9.65 -33.78 12.96
CA LYS A 241 -10.73 -34.32 12.12
C LYS A 241 -11.98 -33.44 12.15
N VAL A 242 -12.39 -33.00 13.35
CA VAL A 242 -13.55 -32.10 13.51
C VAL A 242 -13.28 -30.75 12.85
N ALA A 243 -12.10 -30.18 13.06
CA ALA A 243 -11.72 -28.89 12.51
C ALA A 243 -11.73 -28.89 10.98
N ALA A 244 -11.36 -30.01 10.34
CA ALA A 244 -11.39 -30.14 8.87
C ALA A 244 -12.79 -29.98 8.26
N GLU A 245 -13.85 -30.26 9.01
CA GLU A 245 -15.24 -30.08 8.58
C GLU A 245 -15.73 -28.63 8.69
N LEU A 246 -15.07 -27.82 9.53
CA LEU A 246 -15.40 -26.41 9.82
C LEU A 246 -14.72 -25.45 8.83
N ASN A 247 -14.83 -25.73 7.54
CA ASN A 247 -14.00 -25.10 6.50
C ASN A 247 -14.54 -23.78 5.92
N THR A 248 -15.65 -23.25 6.44
CA THR A 248 -16.18 -21.93 6.11
C THR A 248 -16.65 -21.22 7.38
N ILE A 249 -16.77 -19.89 7.35
CA ILE A 249 -17.19 -19.13 8.53
C ILE A 249 -18.59 -19.53 9.04
N GLU A 250 -19.51 -19.83 8.12
CA GLU A 250 -20.86 -20.30 8.43
C GLU A 250 -20.82 -21.65 9.17
N LYS A 251 -20.07 -22.63 8.62
CA LYS A 251 -19.94 -23.95 9.24
C LYS A 251 -19.24 -23.88 10.59
N MET A 252 -18.20 -23.06 10.71
CA MET A 252 -17.49 -22.87 11.98
C MET A 252 -18.42 -22.31 13.05
N ARG A 253 -19.25 -21.32 12.72
CA ARG A 253 -20.22 -20.72 13.66
C ARG A 253 -21.34 -21.69 14.04
N ALA A 254 -21.86 -22.46 13.08
CA ALA A 254 -22.85 -23.50 13.35
C ALA A 254 -22.25 -24.68 14.16
N GLY A 255 -20.97 -24.97 13.94
CA GLY A 255 -20.23 -26.09 14.54
C GLY A 255 -19.60 -25.80 15.91
N LYS A 256 -19.83 -24.62 16.52
CA LYS A 256 -19.24 -24.27 17.83
C LYS A 256 -19.50 -25.33 18.91
N GLY A 257 -20.68 -25.96 18.89
CA GLY A 257 -21.03 -27.04 19.81
C GLY A 257 -20.15 -28.29 19.69
N GLN A 258 -19.60 -28.58 18.50
CA GLN A 258 -18.68 -29.71 18.30
C GLN A 258 -17.33 -29.45 19.00
N ILE A 259 -16.89 -28.19 19.02
CA ILE A 259 -15.65 -27.76 19.67
C ILE A 259 -15.80 -27.70 21.20
N GLN A 260 -17.00 -27.41 21.72
CA GLN A 260 -17.26 -27.31 23.15
C GLN A 260 -16.83 -28.57 23.94
N SER A 261 -17.04 -29.76 23.37
CA SER A 261 -16.63 -31.02 24.01
C SER A 261 -15.12 -31.10 24.28
N PHE A 262 -14.29 -30.49 23.42
CA PHE A 262 -12.84 -30.40 23.62
C PHE A 262 -12.49 -29.36 24.67
N ILE A 263 -13.21 -28.23 24.71
CA ILE A 263 -13.04 -27.21 25.76
C ILE A 263 -13.30 -27.84 27.13
N ASP A 264 -14.45 -28.48 27.31
CA ASP A 264 -14.85 -29.12 28.57
C ASP A 264 -13.83 -30.18 29.02
N TYR A 265 -13.30 -30.96 28.07
CA TYR A 265 -12.25 -31.94 28.31
C TYR A 265 -10.96 -31.30 28.87
N TRP A 266 -10.51 -30.21 28.26
CA TRP A 266 -9.29 -29.53 28.68
C TRP A 266 -9.47 -28.74 29.98
N GLU A 267 -10.63 -28.13 30.23
CA GLU A 267 -10.95 -27.49 31.51
C GLU A 267 -10.97 -28.51 32.65
N SER A 268 -11.60 -29.67 32.43
CA SER A 268 -11.63 -30.77 33.39
C SER A 268 -10.23 -31.30 33.71
N ASN A 269 -9.33 -31.35 32.72
CA ASN A 269 -7.94 -31.72 32.95
C ASN A 269 -7.14 -30.62 33.67
N LEU A 270 -7.36 -29.35 33.33
CA LEU A 270 -6.67 -28.23 33.98
C LEU A 270 -6.95 -28.19 35.49
N ALA A 271 -8.19 -28.48 35.90
CA ALA A 271 -8.60 -28.51 37.30
C ALA A 271 -7.86 -29.55 38.16
N LYS A 272 -7.23 -30.56 37.54
CA LYS A 272 -6.45 -31.61 38.24
C LYS A 272 -5.03 -31.15 38.62
N TYR A 273 -4.57 -30.01 38.12
CA TYR A 273 -3.20 -29.53 38.33
C TYR A 273 -3.14 -28.31 39.25
N ASP A 274 -2.29 -28.39 40.28
CA ASP A 274 -1.92 -27.25 41.11
C ASP A 274 -0.91 -26.34 40.38
N LEU A 275 -1.39 -25.18 39.93
CA LEU A 275 -0.62 -24.21 39.17
C LEU A 275 0.35 -23.37 40.01
N SER A 276 0.40 -23.57 41.33
CA SER A 276 1.37 -22.87 42.19
C SER A 276 2.78 -23.48 42.09
N ASN A 277 2.88 -24.77 41.74
CA ASN A 277 4.14 -25.50 41.69
C ASN A 277 4.70 -25.67 40.25
N LYS A 278 6.01 -25.86 40.13
CA LYS A 278 6.73 -25.92 38.84
C LYS A 278 6.21 -27.00 37.87
N SER A 279 5.75 -28.14 38.38
CA SER A 279 5.25 -29.24 37.54
C SER A 279 3.88 -28.91 36.98
N GLY A 280 2.97 -28.44 37.84
CA GLY A 280 1.63 -28.02 37.44
C GLY A 280 1.64 -26.80 36.53
N LYS A 281 2.52 -25.81 36.75
CA LYS A 281 2.70 -24.67 35.83
C LYS A 281 3.01 -25.09 34.39
N LYS A 282 3.92 -26.06 34.20
CA LYS A 282 4.32 -26.53 32.86
C LYS A 282 3.18 -27.22 32.12
N VAL A 283 2.45 -28.09 32.82
CA VAL A 283 1.32 -28.82 32.22
C VAL A 283 0.14 -27.88 32.01
N GLY A 284 -0.20 -27.09 33.02
CA GLY A 284 -1.25 -26.09 32.97
C GLY A 284 -1.06 -25.07 31.85
N TRP A 285 0.17 -24.60 31.59
CA TRP A 285 0.44 -23.72 30.46
C TRP A 285 0.06 -24.35 29.11
N GLY A 286 0.37 -25.64 28.89
CA GLY A 286 0.03 -26.32 27.64
C GLY A 286 -1.48 -26.49 27.46
N ILE A 287 -2.18 -26.82 28.56
CA ILE A 287 -3.64 -26.94 28.56
C ILE A 287 -4.30 -25.57 28.33
N LEU A 288 -3.81 -24.50 28.96
CA LEU A 288 -4.30 -23.15 28.74
C LEU A 288 -4.10 -22.68 27.30
N MET A 289 -3.00 -23.07 26.64
CA MET A 289 -2.78 -22.77 25.22
C MET A 289 -3.81 -23.50 24.32
N ASN A 290 -4.13 -24.76 24.63
CA ASN A 290 -5.21 -25.48 23.93
C ASN A 290 -6.56 -24.77 24.12
N LEU A 291 -6.92 -24.42 25.35
CA LEU A 291 -8.16 -23.72 25.68
C LEU A 291 -8.25 -22.34 25.00
N TYR A 292 -7.15 -21.60 24.98
CA TYR A 292 -7.02 -20.35 24.23
C TYR A 292 -7.30 -20.54 22.74
N ASN A 293 -6.65 -21.52 22.09
CA ASN A 293 -6.86 -21.80 20.67
C ASN A 293 -8.31 -22.25 20.38
N LEU A 294 -8.89 -23.13 21.20
CA LEU A 294 -10.28 -23.57 21.06
C LEU A 294 -11.28 -22.42 21.25
N SER A 295 -10.97 -21.48 22.16
CA SER A 295 -11.79 -20.29 22.38
C SER A 295 -11.73 -19.34 21.18
N LEU A 296 -10.57 -19.20 20.54
CA LEU A 296 -10.45 -18.46 19.28
C LEU A 296 -11.24 -19.11 18.14
N MET A 297 -11.18 -20.44 18.01
CA MET A 297 -11.95 -21.18 16.99
C MET A 297 -13.47 -20.98 17.17
N THR A 298 -13.93 -20.75 18.40
CA THR A 298 -15.36 -20.53 18.72
C THR A 298 -15.74 -19.06 18.81
N GLU A 299 -14.82 -18.14 18.48
CA GLU A 299 -14.98 -16.69 18.63
C GLU A 299 -15.36 -16.25 20.06
N ASN A 300 -15.00 -17.04 21.08
CA ASN A 300 -15.20 -16.69 22.49
C ASN A 300 -13.99 -15.90 23.01
N TYR A 301 -13.94 -14.62 22.67
CA TYR A 301 -12.81 -13.74 22.98
C TYR A 301 -12.60 -13.49 24.47
N ASP A 302 -13.67 -13.46 25.26
CA ASP A 302 -13.58 -13.30 26.72
C ASP A 302 -12.89 -14.52 27.36
N ALA A 303 -13.26 -15.73 26.93
CA ALA A 303 -12.60 -16.95 27.39
C ALA A 303 -11.13 -16.99 26.93
N ALA A 304 -10.87 -16.66 25.65
CA ALA A 304 -9.51 -16.61 25.11
C ALA A 304 -8.62 -15.63 25.91
N GLN A 305 -9.11 -14.42 26.20
CA GLN A 305 -8.42 -13.42 27.02
C GLN A 305 -8.17 -13.95 28.45
N LYS A 306 -9.19 -14.54 29.08
CA LYS A 306 -9.06 -15.15 30.41
C LYS A 306 -7.96 -16.22 30.46
N TYR A 307 -7.88 -17.10 29.46
CA TYR A 307 -6.81 -18.11 29.43
C TYR A 307 -5.45 -17.50 29.10
N MET A 308 -5.39 -16.46 28.25
CA MET A 308 -4.16 -15.70 27.97
C MET A 308 -3.59 -15.05 29.23
N ASP A 309 -4.41 -14.37 30.02
CA ASP A 309 -3.99 -13.71 31.25
C ASP A 309 -3.44 -14.72 32.26
N ARG A 310 -4.12 -15.86 32.42
CA ARG A 310 -3.60 -16.96 33.24
C ARG A 310 -2.25 -17.47 32.73
N MET A 311 -2.05 -17.61 31.41
CA MET A 311 -0.74 -18.00 30.86
C MET A 311 0.36 -16.97 31.15
N VAL A 312 0.03 -15.67 31.14
CA VAL A 312 0.96 -14.60 31.50
C VAL A 312 1.36 -14.71 32.97
N GLU A 313 0.39 -14.92 33.87
CA GLU A 313 0.61 -15.10 35.31
C GLU A 313 1.47 -16.33 35.65
N LEU A 314 1.36 -17.42 34.88
CA LEU A 314 2.19 -18.61 35.10
C LEU A 314 3.68 -18.35 34.87
N GLU A 315 4.03 -17.32 34.09
CA GLU A 315 5.39 -16.97 33.70
C GLU A 315 6.17 -18.08 32.94
N GLU A 316 5.49 -19.14 32.51
CA GLU A 316 6.06 -20.24 31.73
C GLU A 316 6.11 -19.87 30.24
N LYS A 317 7.21 -20.27 29.57
CA LYS A 317 7.43 -20.05 28.12
C LYS A 317 7.09 -18.62 27.66
N LYS A 318 7.55 -17.61 28.42
CA LYS A 318 7.23 -16.17 28.23
C LYS A 318 7.27 -15.68 26.78
N TRP A 319 8.23 -16.13 25.98
CA TRP A 319 8.35 -15.71 24.58
C TRP A 319 7.18 -16.19 23.71
N ILE A 320 6.71 -17.44 23.91
CA ILE A 320 5.55 -17.98 23.21
C ILE A 320 4.29 -17.26 23.67
N THR A 321 4.13 -17.08 24.98
CA THR A 321 2.97 -16.39 25.55
C THR A 321 2.86 -14.95 25.04
N ARG A 322 3.98 -14.22 24.95
CA ARG A 322 3.99 -12.86 24.38
C ARG A 322 3.61 -12.84 22.90
N ALA A 323 4.13 -13.78 22.11
CA ALA A 323 3.77 -13.89 20.70
C ALA A 323 2.27 -14.20 20.52
N ALA A 324 1.74 -15.13 21.31
CA ALA A 324 0.32 -15.48 21.29
C ALA A 324 -0.57 -14.30 21.73
N LYS A 325 -0.15 -13.54 22.75
CA LYS A 325 -0.86 -12.31 23.18
C LYS A 325 -0.91 -11.26 22.06
N SER A 326 0.21 -11.02 21.37
CA SER A 326 0.22 -10.07 20.25
C SER A 326 -0.67 -10.54 19.08
N ALA A 327 -0.69 -11.85 18.80
CA ALA A 327 -1.59 -12.42 17.80
C ALA A 327 -3.07 -12.28 18.22
N PHE A 328 -3.38 -12.51 19.49
CA PHE A 328 -4.72 -12.29 20.06
C PHE A 328 -5.17 -10.85 19.86
N GLU A 329 -4.35 -9.87 20.24
CA GLU A 329 -4.69 -8.44 20.13
C GLU A 329 -4.99 -8.04 18.67
N LYS A 330 -4.23 -8.58 17.71
CA LYS A 330 -4.50 -8.39 16.27
C LYS A 330 -5.83 -9.01 15.85
N LYS A 331 -6.08 -10.29 16.18
CA LYS A 331 -7.34 -10.98 15.85
C LYS A 331 -8.55 -10.27 16.49
N MET A 332 -8.41 -9.80 17.73
CA MET A 332 -9.44 -9.06 18.46
C MET A 332 -9.73 -7.70 17.81
N LYS A 333 -8.69 -6.95 17.43
CA LYS A 333 -8.87 -5.68 16.71
C LYS A 333 -9.61 -5.89 15.39
N ALA A 334 -9.21 -6.88 14.60
CA ALA A 334 -9.86 -7.19 13.33
C ALA A 334 -11.33 -7.62 13.54
N TYR A 335 -11.62 -8.44 14.55
CA TYR A 335 -13.00 -8.78 14.91
C TYR A 335 -13.81 -7.55 15.31
N ALA A 336 -13.28 -6.68 16.19
CA ALA A 336 -13.97 -5.48 16.68
C ALA A 336 -14.29 -4.45 15.58
N SER A 337 -13.47 -4.41 14.52
CA SER A 337 -13.73 -3.60 13.32
C SER A 337 -14.91 -4.12 12.50
N ASN A 338 -15.18 -5.42 12.54
CA ASN A 338 -16.23 -6.06 11.72
C ASN A 338 -17.47 -6.46 12.51
N PHE A 339 -17.38 -6.55 13.84
CA PHE A 339 -18.45 -7.02 14.70
C PHE A 339 -18.55 -6.19 15.98
N ASP A 340 -19.76 -6.10 16.52
CA ASP A 340 -19.98 -5.62 17.86
C ASP A 340 -19.57 -6.68 18.90
N LEU A 341 -18.79 -6.28 19.90
CA LEU A 341 -18.21 -7.23 20.85
C LEU A 341 -19.23 -7.81 21.83
N ALA A 342 -20.30 -7.07 22.12
CA ALA A 342 -21.30 -7.49 23.08
C ALA A 342 -22.37 -8.39 22.45
N THR A 343 -22.75 -8.08 21.21
CA THR A 343 -23.86 -8.75 20.50
C THR A 343 -23.39 -9.76 19.47
N GLY A 344 -22.16 -9.63 18.97
CA GLY A 344 -21.65 -10.39 17.83
C GLY A 344 -22.29 -10.00 16.50
N GLU A 345 -23.08 -8.93 16.46
CA GLU A 345 -23.70 -8.43 15.23
C GLU A 345 -22.66 -7.79 14.31
N ARG A 346 -22.82 -7.99 13.00
CA ARG A 346 -21.91 -7.44 12.00
C ARG A 346 -22.04 -5.93 11.90
N LYS A 347 -20.90 -5.26 11.90
CA LYS A 347 -20.74 -3.85 11.56
C LYS A 347 -20.43 -3.72 10.08
N TYR A 348 -20.99 -2.67 9.48
CA TYR A 348 -20.73 -2.30 8.10
C TYR A 348 -20.23 -0.87 8.07
N ALA A 349 -19.26 -0.60 7.19
CA ALA A 349 -18.88 0.76 6.87
C ALA A 349 -20.01 1.49 6.12
N ALA A 350 -20.04 2.81 6.19
CA ALA A 350 -20.95 3.61 5.36
C ALA A 350 -20.52 3.56 3.88
N ALA A 351 -19.22 3.67 3.63
CA ALA A 351 -18.54 3.51 2.36
C ALA A 351 -17.09 3.08 2.64
N TYR A 352 -16.37 2.61 1.61
CA TYR A 352 -14.92 2.48 1.71
C TYR A 352 -14.27 3.87 1.70
N GLU A 353 -13.25 4.06 2.53
CA GLU A 353 -12.46 5.29 2.51
C GLU A 353 -11.52 5.28 1.29
N VAL A 354 -11.43 6.40 0.57
CA VAL A 354 -10.52 6.49 -0.58
C VAL A 354 -9.08 6.59 -0.08
N ASP A 355 -8.23 5.70 -0.59
CA ASP A 355 -6.80 5.68 -0.28
C ASP A 355 -6.14 7.02 -0.63
N PRO A 356 -5.42 7.66 0.31
CA PRO A 356 -4.69 8.89 0.05
C PRO A 356 -3.74 8.82 -1.16
N MET A 357 -3.23 7.62 -1.49
CA MET A 357 -2.39 7.43 -2.67
C MET A 357 -3.18 7.65 -3.98
N LEU A 358 -4.46 7.25 -4.04
CA LEU A 358 -5.31 7.50 -5.20
C LEU A 358 -5.58 8.99 -5.38
N ILE A 359 -5.88 9.69 -4.28
CA ILE A 359 -6.05 11.16 -4.28
C ILE A 359 -4.77 11.83 -4.79
N ARG A 360 -3.59 11.36 -4.35
CA ARG A 360 -2.32 11.87 -4.84
C ARG A 360 -2.12 11.62 -6.34
N MET A 361 -2.40 10.40 -6.81
CA MET A 361 -2.26 10.04 -8.23
C MET A 361 -3.21 10.84 -9.13
N GLU A 362 -4.45 11.04 -8.69
CA GLU A 362 -5.43 11.89 -9.39
C GLU A 362 -4.93 13.34 -9.48
N ASN A 363 -4.43 13.89 -8.37
CA ASN A 363 -3.85 15.23 -8.34
C ASN A 363 -2.61 15.34 -9.25
N GLU A 364 -1.71 14.35 -9.24
CA GLU A 364 -0.54 14.31 -10.13
C GLU A 364 -0.94 14.29 -11.61
N ASN A 365 -1.98 13.52 -11.97
CA ASN A 365 -2.50 13.45 -13.34
C ASN A 365 -3.18 14.76 -13.77
N ALA A 366 -4.03 15.33 -12.92
CA ALA A 366 -4.65 16.63 -13.17
C ALA A 366 -3.61 17.74 -13.35
N VAL A 367 -2.51 17.69 -12.59
CA VAL A 367 -1.38 18.62 -12.77
C VAL A 367 -0.61 18.35 -14.06
N LYS A 368 -0.44 17.10 -14.50
CA LYS A 368 0.16 16.76 -15.80
C LYS A 368 -0.65 17.31 -16.97
N GLU A 369 -1.98 17.38 -16.86
CA GLU A 369 -2.85 17.99 -17.87
C GLU A 369 -2.65 19.51 -18.02
N ASN A 370 -2.10 20.17 -17.00
CA ASN A 370 -1.76 21.59 -17.07
C ASN A 370 -0.50 21.87 -17.89
N ASP A 371 0.32 20.85 -18.20
CA ASP A 371 1.54 21.01 -18.99
C ASP A 371 1.23 21.59 -20.38
N ILE A 372 1.97 22.61 -20.78
CA ILE A 372 1.89 23.17 -22.13
C ILE A 372 2.98 22.50 -22.96
N LYS A 373 2.63 21.85 -24.07
CA LYS A 373 3.60 21.15 -24.94
C LYS A 373 3.51 21.64 -26.39
N ASN A 374 4.57 22.31 -26.86
CA ASN A 374 4.70 22.81 -28.23
C ASN A 374 3.51 23.68 -28.73
N ALA A 375 2.85 24.41 -27.83
CA ALA A 375 1.70 25.25 -28.16
C ALA A 375 2.14 26.57 -28.80
N PRO A 376 1.43 27.11 -29.80
CA PRO A 376 1.75 28.43 -30.35
C PRO A 376 1.56 29.53 -29.29
N GLY A 377 2.50 30.46 -29.24
CA GLY A 377 2.41 31.62 -28.35
C GLY A 377 3.67 32.47 -28.34
N HIS A 378 3.74 33.40 -27.40
CA HIS A 378 4.90 34.29 -27.25
C HIS A 378 5.30 34.52 -25.80
N VAL A 379 6.58 34.82 -25.62
CA VAL A 379 7.15 35.28 -24.35
C VAL A 379 7.47 36.76 -24.46
N VAL A 380 7.05 37.54 -23.46
CA VAL A 380 7.48 38.93 -23.28
C VAL A 380 8.62 38.94 -22.26
N LEU A 381 9.80 39.39 -22.66
CA LEU A 381 10.97 39.48 -21.80
C LEU A 381 10.88 40.73 -20.89
N GLU A 382 11.73 40.82 -19.86
CA GLU A 382 11.75 41.97 -18.95
C GLU A 382 12.01 43.31 -19.65
N ASP A 383 12.73 43.30 -20.78
CA ASP A 383 12.98 44.49 -21.60
C ASP A 383 11.80 44.88 -22.53
N GLY A 384 10.69 44.13 -22.45
CA GLY A 384 9.49 44.33 -23.27
C GLY A 384 9.56 43.71 -24.66
N SER A 385 10.69 43.10 -25.06
CA SER A 385 10.81 42.42 -26.34
C SER A 385 9.99 41.13 -26.37
N LYS A 386 9.46 40.78 -27.55
CA LYS A 386 8.63 39.59 -27.76
C LYS A 386 9.38 38.50 -28.50
N MET A 387 9.23 37.26 -28.03
CA MET A 387 9.75 36.07 -28.67
C MET A 387 8.60 35.13 -29.03
N GLU A 388 8.25 35.08 -30.31
CA GLU A 388 7.23 34.19 -30.89
C GLU A 388 7.79 32.78 -31.11
N GLY A 389 6.99 31.74 -30.86
CA GLY A 389 7.39 30.37 -31.14
C GLY A 389 6.40 29.32 -30.65
N LYS A 390 6.86 28.06 -30.64
CA LYS A 390 6.17 26.97 -29.95
C LYS A 390 6.69 26.86 -28.53
N LEU A 391 5.79 27.03 -27.56
CA LEU A 391 6.07 27.11 -26.14
C LEU A 391 5.84 25.77 -25.46
N THR A 392 6.73 25.43 -24.54
CA THR A 392 6.58 24.29 -23.65
C THR A 392 6.85 24.72 -22.20
N MET A 393 5.93 24.38 -21.29
CA MET A 393 6.00 24.65 -19.85
C MET A 393 5.53 23.40 -19.10
N TYR A 394 6.25 23.03 -18.04
CA TYR A 394 5.91 21.88 -17.21
C TYR A 394 5.47 22.35 -15.84
N PHE A 395 4.30 21.90 -15.39
CA PHE A 395 3.74 22.14 -14.06
C PHE A 395 3.70 20.86 -13.22
N ALA A 396 3.80 19.69 -13.85
CA ALA A 396 4.12 18.44 -13.20
C ALA A 396 5.63 18.18 -13.15
N LYS A 397 6.10 17.51 -12.11
CA LYS A 397 7.47 16.98 -12.06
C LYS A 397 7.64 15.96 -13.19
N LYS A 398 8.67 16.14 -14.02
CA LYS A 398 9.03 15.11 -14.99
C LYS A 398 9.53 13.88 -14.25
N GLU A 399 8.95 12.73 -14.57
CA GLU A 399 9.59 11.45 -14.31
C GLU A 399 10.88 11.39 -15.13
N ASP A 400 11.98 11.01 -14.49
CA ASP A 400 13.29 10.91 -15.15
C ASP A 400 13.24 9.78 -16.20
N GLY A 401 12.88 10.13 -17.43
CA GLY A 401 12.95 9.25 -18.59
C GLY A 401 11.80 9.43 -19.56
N SER A 402 12.08 9.98 -20.75
CA SER A 402 11.43 9.63 -22.04
C SER A 402 11.62 10.64 -23.18
N ASP A 403 12.30 11.78 -23.01
CA ASP A 403 12.60 12.68 -24.13
C ASP A 403 14.11 12.80 -24.38
N GLY A 404 14.53 12.47 -25.60
CA GLY A 404 15.92 12.40 -26.03
C GLY A 404 16.74 13.70 -25.90
N ASN A 405 18.05 13.49 -25.77
CA ASN A 405 19.17 14.40 -26.03
C ASN A 405 19.28 15.75 -25.31
N ILE A 406 18.58 15.98 -24.19
CA ILE A 406 18.97 17.05 -23.26
C ILE A 406 18.87 16.54 -21.82
N MET A 407 19.94 15.93 -21.31
CA MET A 407 20.18 15.88 -19.87
C MET A 407 20.59 17.28 -19.42
N ASP A 408 19.74 17.93 -18.64
CA ASP A 408 20.12 19.14 -17.91
C ASP A 408 20.06 18.83 -16.41
N ILE A 409 21.24 18.53 -15.85
CA ILE A 409 21.48 18.15 -14.44
C ILE A 409 21.37 19.39 -13.54
N SER A 410 20.24 20.07 -13.54
CA SER A 410 20.08 21.29 -12.73
C SER A 410 18.67 21.46 -12.17
N GLY A 411 18.47 20.95 -10.95
CA GLY A 411 17.37 21.28 -10.04
C GLY A 411 15.95 21.05 -10.56
N ASP A 412 14.97 21.13 -9.67
CA ASP A 412 13.56 21.11 -10.05
C ASP A 412 13.20 22.37 -10.86
N LYS A 413 12.81 22.16 -12.13
CA LYS A 413 12.40 23.21 -13.09
C LYS A 413 10.89 23.36 -13.22
N THR A 414 10.12 22.60 -12.44
CA THR A 414 8.67 22.62 -12.45
C THR A 414 8.17 24.05 -12.21
N ALA A 415 7.33 24.53 -13.14
CA ALA A 415 6.81 25.89 -13.23
C ALA A 415 7.85 27.02 -13.22
N LYS A 416 9.15 26.75 -13.41
CA LYS A 416 10.22 27.77 -13.33
C LYS A 416 10.84 28.16 -14.67
N VAL A 417 10.54 27.40 -15.71
CA VAL A 417 11.17 27.53 -17.04
C VAL A 417 10.12 27.42 -18.13
N VAL A 418 10.24 28.30 -19.14
CA VAL A 418 9.54 28.16 -20.43
C VAL A 418 10.56 27.87 -21.53
N TYR A 419 10.26 26.89 -22.37
CA TYR A 419 11.05 26.54 -23.54
C TYR A 419 10.38 27.10 -24.78
N VAL A 420 11.12 27.88 -25.57
CA VAL A 420 10.63 28.50 -26.82
C VAL A 420 11.34 27.87 -28.00
N LYS A 421 10.61 27.16 -28.85
CA LYS A 421 11.10 26.62 -30.11
C LYS A 421 10.76 27.58 -31.25
N TYR A 422 11.78 28.14 -31.89
CA TYR A 422 11.67 29.18 -32.92
C TYR A 422 12.58 28.89 -34.13
N VAL A 423 12.31 29.54 -35.26
CA VAL A 423 13.16 29.50 -36.45
C VAL A 423 14.03 30.75 -36.46
N ASN A 424 15.35 30.57 -36.51
CA ASN A 424 16.26 31.71 -36.55
C ASN A 424 16.39 32.32 -37.95
N GLU A 425 17.10 33.45 -38.08
CA GLU A 425 17.37 34.14 -39.35
C GLU A 425 18.03 33.26 -40.44
N LYS A 426 18.65 32.14 -40.05
CA LYS A 426 19.30 31.17 -40.95
C LYS A 426 18.40 29.97 -41.30
N GLY A 427 17.09 30.04 -41.00
CA GLY A 427 16.12 28.99 -41.27
C GLY A 427 16.27 27.74 -40.39
N LYS A 428 17.10 27.77 -39.34
CA LYS A 428 17.31 26.61 -38.44
C LYS A 428 16.39 26.70 -37.24
N THR A 429 15.76 25.58 -36.90
CA THR A 429 14.98 25.44 -35.66
C THR A 429 15.92 25.44 -34.45
N LYS A 430 15.63 26.29 -33.47
CA LYS A 430 16.35 26.43 -32.20
C LYS A 430 15.37 26.38 -31.03
N THR A 431 15.86 25.96 -29.88
CA THR A 431 15.12 26.00 -28.62
C THR A 431 15.88 26.89 -27.64
N LYS A 432 15.19 27.87 -27.03
CA LYS A 432 15.71 28.71 -25.94
C LYS A 432 14.97 28.37 -24.66
N SER A 433 15.71 28.26 -23.55
CA SER A 433 15.16 28.09 -22.21
C SER A 433 15.20 29.44 -21.48
N LEU A 434 14.08 29.87 -20.92
CA LEU A 434 13.94 31.15 -20.21
C LEU A 434 13.43 30.90 -18.79
N LYS A 435 14.14 31.42 -17.78
CA LYS A 435 13.75 31.28 -16.37
C LYS A 435 12.76 32.39 -16.00
N CYS A 436 11.97 32.17 -14.95
CA CYS A 436 11.01 33.16 -14.42
C CYS A 436 11.58 34.58 -14.26
N LYS A 437 12.84 34.71 -13.84
CA LYS A 437 13.50 36.01 -13.63
C LYS A 437 13.85 36.77 -14.92
N ASP A 438 13.75 36.12 -16.08
CA ASP A 438 14.13 36.70 -17.37
C ASP A 438 12.88 37.00 -18.24
N VAL A 439 11.68 36.80 -17.67
CA VAL A 439 10.40 36.82 -18.39
C VAL A 439 9.42 37.68 -17.63
N GLN A 440 8.73 38.58 -18.33
CA GLN A 440 7.64 39.36 -17.76
C GLN A 440 6.32 38.57 -17.79
N GLN A 441 5.98 37.99 -18.94
CA GLN A 441 4.79 37.16 -19.11
C GLN A 441 4.95 36.18 -20.28
N VAL A 442 4.21 35.08 -20.23
CA VAL A 442 4.05 34.11 -21.31
C VAL A 442 2.59 34.12 -21.74
N VAL A 443 2.33 34.10 -23.04
CA VAL A 443 0.97 34.08 -23.60
C VAL A 443 0.83 32.86 -24.49
N VAL A 444 -0.14 31.99 -24.18
CA VAL A 444 -0.49 30.77 -24.93
C VAL A 444 -2.00 30.70 -25.04
N ASN A 445 -2.55 30.66 -26.25
CA ASN A 445 -4.00 30.54 -26.50
C ASN A 445 -4.83 31.51 -25.63
N ASP A 446 -4.48 32.80 -25.63
CA ASP A 446 -5.08 33.87 -24.81
C ASP A 446 -4.94 33.74 -23.28
N ALA A 447 -4.40 32.63 -22.77
CA ALA A 447 -4.01 32.50 -21.38
C ALA A 447 -2.67 33.19 -21.12
N ILE A 448 -2.60 33.95 -20.02
CA ILE A 448 -1.41 34.68 -19.59
C ILE A 448 -0.83 33.98 -18.36
N TYR A 449 0.48 33.75 -18.39
CA TYR A 449 1.24 33.20 -17.28
C TYR A 449 2.30 34.21 -16.87
N GLU A 450 2.31 34.59 -15.60
CA GLU A 450 3.28 35.56 -15.07
C GLU A 450 4.15 34.88 -14.00
N PRO A 451 5.43 35.27 -13.84
CA PRO A 451 6.20 34.86 -12.69
C PRO A 451 5.66 35.48 -11.40
N VAL A 452 5.31 34.64 -10.43
CA VAL A 452 4.74 35.03 -9.14
C VAL A 452 5.59 34.45 -8.02
N ASN A 453 5.86 35.24 -6.97
CA ASN A 453 6.60 34.80 -5.78
C ASN A 453 5.63 34.50 -4.63
N PRO A 454 5.14 33.26 -4.47
CA PRO A 454 4.21 32.92 -3.42
C PRO A 454 4.86 32.93 -2.04
N LYS A 455 4.14 33.44 -1.03
CA LYS A 455 4.45 33.20 0.38
C LYS A 455 4.01 31.78 0.72
N ARG A 456 4.95 30.83 0.68
CA ARG A 456 4.72 29.48 1.19
C ARG A 456 4.98 29.46 2.70
N PRO A 457 4.12 28.84 3.53
CA PRO A 457 4.43 28.62 4.94
C PRO A 457 5.73 27.80 5.06
N LEU A 458 6.53 28.09 6.10
CA LEU A 458 7.82 27.44 6.33
C LEU A 458 7.69 25.95 6.73
N LEU A 459 6.48 25.45 6.96
CA LEU A 459 6.20 24.11 7.46
C LEU A 459 4.94 23.55 6.76
N ASP A 460 5.18 22.84 5.66
CA ASP A 460 4.43 21.64 5.26
C ASP A 460 5.41 20.77 4.47
N SER A 461 6.44 20.32 5.17
CA SER A 461 7.39 19.32 4.69
C SER A 461 6.86 17.92 5.01
N SER A 462 5.74 17.54 4.41
CA SER A 462 5.40 16.12 4.25
C SER A 462 6.14 15.52 3.05
N ASP A 463 6.61 16.36 2.11
CA ASP A 463 7.51 15.95 1.03
C ASP A 463 8.97 16.16 1.45
N GLY A 464 9.59 15.08 1.91
CA GLY A 464 10.97 15.02 2.37
C GLY A 464 12.03 15.24 1.28
N ALA A 465 11.97 16.33 0.51
CA ALA A 465 12.98 16.62 -0.52
C ALA A 465 13.24 18.12 -0.80
N LEU A 466 12.93 19.03 0.12
CA LEU A 466 13.34 20.44 0.01
C LEU A 466 14.18 20.92 1.21
N THR A 467 15.21 20.14 1.56
CA THR A 467 16.36 20.68 2.31
C THR A 467 17.29 21.41 1.35
N GLY A 468 16.96 22.67 1.07
CA GLY A 468 17.80 23.56 0.29
C GLY A 468 17.24 24.97 0.36
N ILE A 469 17.95 25.87 1.03
CA ILE A 469 17.66 27.30 1.15
C ILE A 469 17.64 27.91 -0.26
N ALA A 470 16.48 27.89 -0.91
CA ALA A 470 16.24 28.61 -2.16
C ALA A 470 15.41 29.86 -1.81
N LEU A 471 16.10 30.99 -1.61
CA LEU A 471 15.51 32.31 -1.31
C LEU A 471 14.69 32.92 -2.46
N ASN A 472 14.44 32.17 -3.55
CA ASN A 472 13.61 32.60 -4.67
C ASN A 472 12.64 31.47 -5.07
N ASN A 473 11.38 31.61 -4.65
CA ASN A 473 10.29 30.67 -4.93
C ASN A 473 9.44 31.10 -6.13
N THR A 474 9.91 32.02 -6.96
CA THR A 474 9.13 32.49 -8.11
C THR A 474 8.85 31.34 -9.08
N ILE A 475 7.57 31.19 -9.42
CA ILE A 475 7.06 30.21 -10.39
C ILE A 475 6.08 30.90 -11.34
N TYR A 476 5.90 30.35 -12.53
CA TYR A 476 4.84 30.76 -13.44
C TYR A 476 3.49 30.31 -12.89
N MET A 477 2.55 31.26 -12.78
CA MET A 477 1.16 30.97 -12.46
C MET A 477 0.26 31.57 -13.52
N LYS A 478 -0.91 30.96 -13.74
CA LYS A 478 -1.89 31.44 -14.72
C LYS A 478 -2.65 32.62 -14.13
N LEU A 479 -2.66 33.76 -14.82
CA LEU A 479 -3.45 34.92 -14.45
C LEU A 479 -4.93 34.64 -14.71
N ILE A 480 -5.76 34.67 -13.67
CA ILE A 480 -7.21 34.43 -13.79
C ILE A 480 -8.03 35.70 -13.59
N TYR A 481 -7.50 36.70 -12.89
CA TYR A 481 -8.12 38.02 -12.76
C TYR A 481 -7.07 39.11 -12.63
N LYS A 482 -7.32 40.24 -13.29
CA LYS A 482 -6.47 41.44 -13.24
C LYS A 482 -7.35 42.66 -12.94
N GLY A 483 -7.33 43.10 -11.69
CA GLY A 483 -7.88 44.39 -11.25
C GLY A 483 -6.84 45.50 -11.31
N ALA A 484 -7.25 46.71 -10.90
CA ALA A 484 -6.35 47.86 -10.79
C ALA A 484 -5.40 47.73 -9.58
N LYS A 485 -5.88 47.11 -8.49
CA LYS A 485 -5.18 47.01 -7.20
C LYS A 485 -4.72 45.61 -6.85
N ILE A 486 -5.26 44.59 -7.51
CA ILE A 486 -5.03 43.20 -7.17
C ILE A 486 -5.05 42.31 -8.41
N LYS A 487 -4.22 41.28 -8.41
CA LYS A 487 -4.26 40.18 -9.37
C LYS A 487 -4.53 38.87 -8.65
N VAL A 488 -5.20 37.94 -9.34
CA VAL A 488 -5.38 36.57 -8.87
C VAL A 488 -4.73 35.62 -9.86
N TYR A 489 -4.00 34.68 -9.31
CA TYR A 489 -3.28 33.65 -10.04
C TYR A 489 -3.73 32.27 -9.60
N GLU A 490 -3.74 31.35 -10.55
CA GLU A 490 -3.93 29.92 -10.36
C GLU A 490 -2.56 29.24 -10.46
N ASP A 491 -2.14 28.59 -9.37
CA ASP A 491 -0.92 27.78 -9.31
C ASP A 491 -1.23 26.40 -9.88
N LEU A 492 -0.71 26.15 -11.08
CA LEU A 492 -0.96 24.92 -11.83
C LEU A 492 -0.09 23.75 -11.37
N THR A 493 0.78 23.94 -10.37
CA THR A 493 1.57 22.85 -9.76
C THR A 493 0.79 22.04 -8.72
N GLY A 494 -0.44 22.45 -8.41
CA GLY A 494 -1.39 21.71 -7.59
C GLY A 494 -2.82 21.91 -8.08
N VAL A 495 -3.77 21.19 -7.50
CA VAL A 495 -5.20 21.32 -7.85
C VAL A 495 -5.85 22.38 -6.95
N GLY A 496 -6.63 23.29 -7.57
CA GLY A 496 -7.45 24.28 -6.85
C GLY A 496 -6.66 25.32 -6.04
N GLN A 497 -5.44 25.65 -6.47
CA GLN A 497 -4.54 26.52 -5.72
C GLN A 497 -4.54 27.95 -6.27
N TYR A 498 -4.98 28.90 -5.46
CA TYR A 498 -5.10 30.30 -5.86
C TYR A 498 -4.29 31.24 -4.97
N PHE A 499 -3.69 32.25 -5.59
CA PHE A 499 -2.87 33.25 -4.94
C PHE A 499 -3.27 34.66 -5.36
N PHE A 500 -3.30 35.56 -4.39
CA PHE A 500 -3.59 36.98 -4.57
C PHE A 500 -2.31 37.78 -4.50
N GLN A 501 -2.12 38.69 -5.44
CA GLN A 501 -1.04 39.67 -5.42
C GLN A 501 -1.62 41.08 -5.36
N ILE A 502 -1.54 41.71 -4.20
CA ILE A 502 -1.85 43.15 -4.06
C ILE A 502 -0.73 43.95 -4.73
N LEU A 503 -1.12 44.98 -5.50
CA LEU A 503 -0.19 45.84 -6.21
C LEU A 503 0.74 46.58 -5.22
N GLY A 504 2.05 46.50 -5.44
CA GLY A 504 3.06 47.09 -4.55
C GLY A 504 3.63 46.12 -3.52
N GLU A 505 2.97 44.99 -3.29
CA GLU A 505 3.54 43.92 -2.48
C GLU A 505 4.43 42.99 -3.29
N LYS A 506 5.44 42.40 -2.63
CA LYS A 506 6.44 41.54 -3.29
C LYS A 506 6.05 40.07 -3.37
N LYS A 507 5.11 39.63 -2.55
CA LYS A 507 4.71 38.23 -2.44
C LYS A 507 3.21 38.10 -2.65
N ALA A 508 2.81 37.00 -3.28
CA ALA A 508 1.42 36.63 -3.39
C ALA A 508 1.05 35.68 -2.25
N GLU A 509 -0.15 35.79 -1.71
CA GLU A 509 -0.62 34.96 -0.59
C GLU A 509 -1.92 34.25 -0.95
N ARG A 510 -2.19 33.13 -0.26
CA ARG A 510 -3.53 32.53 -0.29
C ARG A 510 -4.51 33.42 0.45
N VAL A 511 -5.81 33.17 0.26
CA VAL A 511 -6.84 33.86 1.02
C VAL A 511 -6.56 33.76 2.52
N ASN A 512 -6.40 34.91 3.16
CA ASN A 512 -6.15 35.05 4.60
C ASN A 512 -6.68 36.42 5.02
N SER A 513 -7.51 36.48 6.08
CA SER A 513 -8.05 37.73 6.60
C SER A 513 -6.96 38.74 6.97
N GLU A 514 -5.80 38.28 7.47
CA GLU A 514 -4.66 39.13 7.77
C GLU A 514 -4.05 39.78 6.52
N TYR A 515 -3.98 39.03 5.42
CA TYR A 515 -3.48 39.54 4.14
C TYR A 515 -4.37 40.66 3.59
N PHE A 516 -5.68 40.55 3.85
CA PHE A 516 -6.68 41.54 3.47
C PHE A 516 -7.00 42.55 4.59
N ALA A 517 -6.18 42.66 5.64
CA ALA A 517 -6.45 43.54 6.79
C ALA A 517 -6.62 45.02 6.41
N GLY A 518 -6.03 45.47 5.29
CA GLY A 518 -6.26 46.80 4.71
C GLY A 518 -7.71 47.06 4.27
N CYS A 519 -8.54 46.00 4.21
CA CYS A 519 -9.96 46.06 3.89
C CYS A 519 -10.79 45.29 4.92
N SER A 520 -11.10 45.96 6.02
CA SER A 520 -11.81 45.38 7.19
C SER A 520 -13.08 44.60 6.84
N SER A 521 -13.92 45.11 5.92
CA SER A 521 -15.14 44.41 5.51
C SER A 521 -14.87 43.08 4.81
N LEU A 522 -13.86 43.05 3.93
CA LEU A 522 -13.49 41.82 3.22
C LEU A 522 -12.79 40.83 4.16
N ALA A 523 -11.91 41.31 5.02
CA ALA A 523 -11.25 40.48 6.03
C ALA A 523 -12.27 39.78 6.94
N GLN A 524 -13.34 40.48 7.33
CA GLN A 524 -14.41 39.91 8.14
C GLN A 524 -15.23 38.87 7.38
N SER A 525 -15.59 39.12 6.12
CA SER A 525 -16.27 38.12 5.28
C SER A 525 -15.44 36.85 5.07
N ILE A 526 -14.12 36.99 4.95
CA ILE A 526 -13.19 35.84 4.88
C ILE A 526 -13.17 35.08 6.21
N GLU A 527 -13.07 35.77 7.35
CA GLU A 527 -13.06 35.15 8.69
C GLU A 527 -14.37 34.42 9.00
N ASN A 528 -15.50 34.94 8.50
CA ASN A 528 -16.82 34.31 8.63
C ASN A 528 -17.03 33.10 7.70
N GLY A 529 -16.07 32.78 6.82
CA GLY A 529 -16.19 31.66 5.89
C GLY A 529 -17.22 31.89 4.76
N GLU A 530 -17.45 33.13 4.35
CA GLU A 530 -18.43 33.48 3.30
C GLU A 530 -17.97 33.08 1.88
N PHE A 531 -16.73 32.64 1.73
CA PHE A 531 -16.13 32.23 0.46
C PHE A 531 -15.61 30.80 0.52
N THR A 532 -15.81 30.05 -0.57
CA THR A 532 -15.23 28.72 -0.77
C THR A 532 -13.86 28.80 -1.45
N GLU A 533 -13.17 27.67 -1.61
CA GLU A 533 -11.91 27.58 -2.37
C GLU A 533 -12.10 27.63 -3.90
N SER A 534 -13.34 27.77 -4.38
CA SER A 534 -13.65 27.79 -5.83
C SER A 534 -13.05 28.99 -6.54
N LYS A 535 -12.69 28.81 -7.82
CA LYS A 535 -12.18 29.87 -8.70
C LYS A 535 -13.09 31.10 -8.74
N GLU A 536 -14.40 30.87 -8.83
CA GLU A 536 -15.40 31.94 -8.87
C GLU A 536 -15.35 32.80 -7.61
N ASP A 537 -15.24 32.17 -6.44
CA ASP A 537 -15.15 32.89 -5.17
C ASP A 537 -13.81 33.60 -5.01
N GLN A 538 -12.70 33.03 -5.48
CA GLN A 538 -11.42 33.76 -5.50
C GLN A 538 -11.48 35.02 -6.36
N VAL A 539 -12.17 34.96 -7.51
CA VAL A 539 -12.42 36.15 -8.34
C VAL A 539 -13.36 37.13 -7.66
N LYS A 540 -14.38 36.67 -6.91
CA LYS A 540 -15.26 37.56 -6.12
C LYS A 540 -14.49 38.29 -5.03
N ILE A 541 -13.60 37.62 -4.29
CA ILE A 541 -12.73 38.23 -3.28
C ILE A 541 -11.91 39.35 -3.92
N ALA A 542 -11.26 39.08 -5.06
CA ALA A 542 -10.45 40.10 -5.72
C ALA A 542 -11.26 41.27 -6.27
N LYS A 543 -12.46 41.03 -6.82
CA LYS A 543 -13.37 42.11 -7.24
C LYS A 543 -13.83 42.96 -6.06
N ALA A 544 -14.18 42.32 -4.93
CA ALA A 544 -14.53 43.03 -3.70
C ALA A 544 -13.37 43.90 -3.22
N TYR A 545 -12.14 43.40 -3.30
CA TYR A 545 -10.95 44.17 -2.96
C TYR A 545 -10.74 45.36 -3.91
N ASP A 546 -10.82 45.13 -5.22
CA ASP A 546 -10.55 46.15 -6.25
C ASP A 546 -11.57 47.30 -6.21
N GLN A 547 -12.83 47.00 -5.88
CA GLN A 547 -13.94 47.97 -5.87
C GLN A 547 -14.16 48.63 -4.50
N GLY A 548 -14.03 47.87 -3.41
CA GLY A 548 -14.46 48.30 -2.07
C GLY A 548 -13.35 48.87 -1.20
N CYS A 549 -12.09 48.65 -1.54
CA CYS A 549 -10.95 48.95 -0.67
C CYS A 549 -10.09 50.04 -1.30
N LYS A 550 -9.56 50.99 -0.51
CA LYS A 550 -8.82 52.17 -1.02
C LYS A 550 -7.42 51.82 -1.50
#